data_AF-A0A2E0AD66-F1
#
_entry.id   AF-A0A2E0AD66-F1
#
_cell.length_a   1.000
_cell.length_b   1.000
_cell.length_c   1.000
_cell.angle_alpha   90.00
_cell.angle_beta   90.00
_cell.angle_gamma   90.00
#
_symmetry.space_group_name_H-M   'P 1'
#
loop_
_entity.id
_entity.type
_entity.pdbx_description
1 polymer ?
#
loop_
_entity_poly.entity_id
_entity_poly.type
_entity_poly.pdbx_seq_one_letter_code
_entity_poly.pdbx_strand_id
1 'polypeptide(L)'
;MRSSKSRPRSKNNRNNNRSAANVLNRVFDSSGPEGKVRGTPQQVIEKYQQLTRDSQLSGDRVAAENFQQHAEHYMRLQADAQREIELRREQQEKENREKQAQRDQEKSERPERLENDGPVIGISDPVDLGGAKQPDLDTANKNSSKPELVQNVEN
;
A
#
# COMPACT_ATOMS: atom_id res chain seq x y z
N MET A 1 42.77 35.93 -27.00
CA MET A 1 41.68 35.93 -26.00
C MET A 1 41.08 34.54 -25.97
N ARG A 2 41.15 33.81 -24.85
CA ARG A 2 40.72 32.40 -24.75
C ARG A 2 39.29 32.34 -24.23
N SER A 3 38.37 31.76 -25.00
CA SER A 3 36.96 31.59 -24.64
C SER A 3 36.80 30.74 -23.37
N SER A 4 36.20 31.31 -22.33
CA SER A 4 35.77 30.60 -21.13
C SER A 4 34.60 29.68 -21.48
N LYS A 5 34.93 28.42 -21.77
CA LYS A 5 33.94 27.35 -21.99
C LYS A 5 33.11 27.17 -20.72
N SER A 6 31.86 27.65 -20.73
CA SER A 6 30.86 27.39 -19.69
C SER A 6 30.83 25.90 -19.36
N ARG A 7 31.27 25.55 -18.15
CA ARG A 7 31.09 24.20 -17.58
C ARG A 7 29.60 24.07 -17.26
N PRO A 8 28.83 23.20 -17.93
CA PRO A 8 27.49 22.91 -17.46
C PRO A 8 27.66 22.10 -16.18
N ARG A 9 27.52 22.76 -15.02
CA ARG A 9 27.28 22.04 -13.77
C ARG A 9 25.93 21.33 -13.95
N SER A 10 25.99 20.10 -14.43
CA SER A 10 24.86 19.19 -14.54
C SER A 10 24.22 19.11 -13.15
N LYS A 11 23.07 19.78 -13.04
CA LYS A 11 22.13 19.70 -11.94
C LYS A 11 21.84 18.23 -11.69
N ASN A 12 22.39 17.70 -10.61
CA ASN A 12 22.08 16.37 -10.07
C ASN A 12 20.65 16.30 -9.48
N ASN A 13 19.73 17.13 -9.98
CA ASN A 13 18.38 17.35 -9.46
C ASN A 13 17.33 16.42 -10.12
N ARG A 14 17.76 15.33 -10.76
CA ARG A 14 16.88 14.38 -11.47
C ARG A 14 16.42 13.19 -10.62
N ASN A 15 16.81 13.11 -9.35
CA ASN A 15 16.38 12.02 -8.47
C ASN A 15 15.08 12.29 -7.68
N ASN A 16 14.50 13.49 -7.77
CA ASN A 16 13.26 13.82 -7.05
C ASN A 16 11.97 13.33 -7.73
N ASN A 17 12.03 12.75 -8.93
CA ASN A 17 10.84 12.26 -9.65
C ASN A 17 10.69 10.73 -9.64
N ARG A 18 11.40 10.01 -8.76
CA ARG A 18 11.16 8.57 -8.59
C ARG A 18 9.90 8.35 -7.77
N SER A 19 8.76 8.29 -8.49
CA SER A 19 7.41 7.87 -8.08
C SER A 19 7.15 7.97 -6.57
N ALA A 20 6.40 9.01 -6.18
CA ALA A 20 6.01 9.26 -4.81
C ALA A 20 5.19 8.10 -4.19
N ALA A 21 4.60 7.23 -5.02
CA ALA A 21 3.80 6.07 -4.63
C ALA A 21 4.48 5.10 -3.64
N ASN A 22 5.81 4.95 -3.70
CA ASN A 22 6.54 3.98 -2.87
C ASN A 22 7.39 4.64 -1.77
N VAL A 23 7.12 5.90 -1.44
CA VAL A 23 7.99 6.67 -0.53
C VAL A 23 7.86 6.20 0.92
N LEU A 24 6.68 5.78 1.41
CA LEU A 24 6.53 5.34 2.80
C LEU A 24 7.43 4.17 3.19
N ASN A 25 7.62 3.22 2.27
CA ASN A 25 8.40 2.00 2.52
C ASN A 25 9.86 2.10 2.04
N ARG A 26 10.26 3.26 1.50
CA ARG A 26 11.61 3.45 1.00
C ARG A 26 12.53 3.89 2.13
N VAL A 27 13.71 3.26 2.21
CA VAL A 27 14.77 3.71 3.11
C VAL A 27 15.53 4.84 2.44
N PHE A 28 15.54 6.00 3.09
CA PHE A 28 16.30 7.18 2.68
C PHE A 28 17.63 7.23 3.43
N ASP A 29 18.63 7.80 2.78
CA ASP A 29 19.91 8.17 3.40
C ASP A 29 19.97 9.71 3.46
N SER A 30 19.55 10.28 4.58
CA SER A 30 19.59 11.72 4.80
C SER A 30 20.97 12.14 5.29
N SER A 31 21.60 13.06 4.57
CA SER A 31 22.91 13.61 4.93
C SER A 31 22.70 14.89 5.73
N GLY A 32 22.63 14.81 7.07
CA GLY A 32 22.61 15.98 7.95
C GLY A 32 24.01 16.33 8.48
N PRO A 33 24.19 17.51 9.10
CA PRO A 33 25.46 17.94 9.65
C PRO A 33 25.97 17.03 10.79
N GLU A 34 25.07 16.38 11.54
CA GLU A 34 25.37 15.36 12.58
C GLU A 34 25.55 13.94 12.01
N GLY A 35 25.63 13.79 10.69
CA GLY A 35 25.88 12.51 10.02
C GLY A 35 24.68 11.95 9.25
N LYS A 36 24.87 10.73 8.73
CA LYS A 36 23.90 10.05 7.87
C LYS A 36 22.76 9.47 8.71
N VAL A 37 21.56 10.04 8.56
CA VAL A 37 20.33 9.49 9.11
C VAL A 37 19.71 8.58 8.06
N ARG A 38 19.84 7.27 8.28
CA ARG A 38 19.25 6.25 7.42
C ARG A 38 17.97 5.70 8.04
N GLY A 39 16.87 5.68 7.28
CA GLY A 39 15.60 5.14 7.76
C GLY A 39 14.44 5.37 6.82
N THR A 40 13.25 4.92 7.22
CA THR A 40 11.98 5.33 6.58
C THR A 40 11.73 6.83 6.82
N PRO A 41 10.92 7.51 5.99
CA PRO A 41 10.65 8.93 6.17
C PRO A 41 10.26 9.32 7.61
N GLN A 42 9.43 8.50 8.27
CA GLN A 42 9.04 8.72 9.67
C GLN A 42 10.24 8.71 10.63
N GLN A 43 11.08 7.69 10.54
CA GLN A 43 12.26 7.56 11.39
C GLN A 43 13.22 8.74 11.21
N VAL A 44 13.37 9.20 9.96
CA VAL A 44 14.22 10.35 9.64
C VAL A 44 13.64 11.64 10.23
N ILE A 45 12.32 11.84 10.15
CA ILE A 45 11.62 13.00 10.75
C ILE A 45 11.81 13.04 12.26
N GLU A 46 11.53 11.93 12.95
CA GLU A 46 11.64 11.84 14.41
C GLU A 46 13.06 12.20 14.87
N LYS A 47 14.08 11.67 14.19
CA LYS A 47 15.47 11.98 14.50
C LYS A 47 15.81 13.46 14.28
N TYR A 48 15.38 14.07 13.19
CA TYR A 48 15.66 15.50 12.95
C TYR A 48 14.87 16.41 13.88
N GLN A 49 13.65 16.07 14.27
CA GLN A 49 12.91 16.82 15.28
C GLN A 49 13.61 16.79 16.65
N GLN A 50 14.17 15.63 17.03
CA GLN A 50 14.96 15.52 18.25
C GLN A 50 16.22 16.41 18.18
N LEU A 51 17.02 16.29 17.12
CA LEU A 51 18.22 17.11 16.92
C LEU A 51 17.90 18.61 16.89
N THR A 52 16.74 18.99 16.34
CA THR A 52 16.27 20.39 16.36
C THR A 52 16.07 20.88 17.79
N ARG A 53 15.37 20.10 18.64
CA ARG A 53 15.16 20.47 20.06
C ARG A 53 16.48 20.53 20.83
N ASP A 54 17.37 19.57 20.62
CA ASP A 54 18.67 19.54 21.29
C ASP A 54 19.55 20.74 20.89
N SER A 55 19.50 21.15 19.63
CA SER A 55 20.20 22.34 19.12
C SER A 55 19.60 23.64 19.64
N GLN A 56 18.27 23.71 19.76
CA GLN A 56 17.60 24.85 20.37
C GLN A 56 17.99 25.03 21.84
N LEU A 57 18.07 23.93 22.60
CA LEU A 57 18.45 23.95 24.02
C LEU A 57 19.94 24.29 24.24
N SER A 58 20.82 23.84 23.35
CA SER A 58 22.25 24.16 23.39
C SER A 58 22.59 25.54 22.83
N GLY A 59 21.63 26.22 22.18
CA GLY A 59 21.79 27.57 21.65
C GLY A 59 22.40 27.64 20.24
N ASP A 60 22.63 26.51 19.57
CA ASP A 60 23.09 26.48 18.18
C ASP A 60 21.93 26.70 17.20
N ARG A 61 21.64 27.98 16.94
CA ARG A 61 20.54 28.38 16.06
C ARG A 61 20.75 27.97 14.61
N VAL A 62 21.99 27.90 14.13
CA VAL A 62 22.28 27.53 12.74
C VAL A 62 22.02 26.04 12.54
N ALA A 63 22.48 25.21 13.49
CA ALA A 63 22.19 23.79 13.48
C ALA A 63 20.68 23.51 13.61
N ALA A 64 20.00 24.22 14.52
CA ALA A 64 18.55 24.08 14.70
C ALA A 64 17.76 24.33 13.41
N GLU A 65 18.05 25.42 12.69
CA GLU A 65 17.40 25.71 11.41
C GLU A 65 17.71 24.64 10.36
N ASN A 66 18.96 24.19 10.29
CA ASN A 66 19.37 23.16 9.36
C ASN A 66 18.60 21.85 9.60
N PHE A 67 18.54 21.37 10.85
CA PHE A 67 17.76 20.18 11.21
C PHE A 67 16.27 20.35 10.98
N GLN A 68 15.74 21.53 11.23
CA GLN A 68 14.33 21.81 11.00
C GLN A 68 13.98 21.73 9.51
N GLN A 69 14.82 22.27 8.63
CA GLN A 69 14.64 22.13 7.17
C GLN A 69 14.63 20.66 6.75
N HIS A 70 15.52 19.83 7.34
CA HIS A 70 15.53 18.40 7.08
C HIS A 70 14.23 17.72 7.54
N ALA A 71 13.76 18.02 8.76
CA ALA A 71 12.47 17.50 9.25
C ALA A 71 11.32 17.88 8.31
N GLU A 72 11.22 19.15 7.92
CA GLU A 72 10.20 19.66 7.02
C GLU A 72 10.25 19.02 5.62
N HIS A 73 11.44 18.71 5.11
CA HIS A 73 11.60 18.04 3.83
C HIS A 73 10.97 16.64 3.85
N TYR A 74 11.30 15.83 4.87
CA TYR A 74 10.75 14.49 4.99
C TYR A 74 9.28 14.49 5.36
N MET A 75 8.80 15.48 6.13
CA MET A 75 7.38 15.65 6.42
C MET A 75 6.56 15.92 5.15
N ARG A 76 7.03 16.84 4.29
CA ARG A 76 6.38 17.11 2.99
C ARG A 76 6.34 15.85 2.12
N LEU A 77 7.48 15.17 2.04
CA LEU A 77 7.62 13.94 1.28
C LEU A 77 6.69 12.82 1.78
N GLN A 78 6.54 12.66 3.10
CA GLN A 78 5.62 11.71 3.70
C GLN A 78 4.15 12.10 3.46
N ALA A 79 3.82 13.39 3.58
CA ALA A 79 2.46 13.87 3.35
C ALA A 79 2.02 13.65 1.89
N ASP A 80 2.93 13.84 0.93
CA ASP A 80 2.67 13.53 -0.48
C ASP A 80 2.47 12.02 -0.69
N ALA A 81 3.28 11.19 -0.04
CA ALA A 81 3.14 9.73 -0.10
C ALA A 81 1.80 9.25 0.50
N GLN A 82 1.38 9.82 1.62
CA GLN A 82 0.09 9.53 2.25
C GLN A 82 -1.08 9.92 1.33
N ARG A 83 -1.02 11.12 0.73
CA ARG A 83 -2.03 11.58 -0.25
C ARG A 83 -2.12 10.66 -1.46
N GLU A 84 -1.00 10.17 -1.99
CA GLU A 84 -1.01 9.28 -3.16
C GLU A 84 -1.59 7.89 -2.84
N ILE A 85 -1.34 7.36 -1.64
CA ILE A 85 -1.95 6.10 -1.18
C ILE A 85 -3.46 6.25 -1.02
N GLU A 86 -3.91 7.35 -0.42
CA GLU A 86 -5.33 7.69 -0.28
C GLU A 86 -6.01 7.75 -1.66
N LEU A 87 -5.41 8.48 -2.60
CA LEU A 87 -5.93 8.65 -3.95
C LEU A 87 -5.98 7.33 -4.73
N ARG A 88 -4.94 6.50 -4.60
CA ARG A 88 -4.90 5.19 -5.24
C ARG A 88 -5.94 4.23 -4.64
N ARG A 89 -6.15 4.28 -3.32
CA ARG A 89 -7.19 3.50 -2.65
C ARG A 89 -8.57 3.89 -3.16
N GLU A 90 -8.85 5.19 -3.26
CA GLU A 90 -10.13 5.70 -3.74
C GLU A 90 -10.38 5.33 -5.22
N GLN A 91 -9.35 5.41 -6.07
CA GLN A 91 -9.44 4.98 -7.47
C GLN A 91 -9.75 3.48 -7.59
N GLN A 92 -9.08 2.65 -6.80
CA GLN A 92 -9.30 1.21 -6.81
C GLN A 92 -10.71 0.85 -6.30
N GLU A 93 -11.23 1.58 -5.31
CA GLU A 93 -12.60 1.41 -4.83
C GLU A 93 -13.63 1.80 -5.89
N LYS A 94 -13.42 2.92 -6.59
CA LYS A 94 -14.27 3.37 -7.70
C LYS A 94 -14.29 2.36 -8.84
N GLU A 95 -13.13 1.86 -9.27
CA GLU A 95 -13.03 0.87 -10.34
C GLU A 95 -13.72 -0.44 -9.96
N ASN A 96 -13.55 -0.91 -8.72
CA ASN A 96 -14.22 -2.10 -8.23
C ASN A 96 -15.73 -1.95 -8.18
N ARG A 97 -16.22 -0.79 -7.74
CA ARG A 97 -17.65 -0.47 -7.69
C ARG A 97 -18.26 -0.38 -9.09
N GLU A 98 -17.55 0.23 -10.04
CA GLU A 98 -17.99 0.32 -11.43
C GLU A 98 -18.05 -1.06 -12.09
N LYS A 99 -17.02 -1.89 -11.92
CA LYS A 99 -17.03 -3.27 -12.43
C LYS A 99 -18.17 -4.10 -11.83
N GLN A 100 -18.51 -3.87 -10.56
CA GLN A 100 -19.63 -4.56 -9.92
C GLN A 100 -20.97 -4.08 -10.48
N ALA A 101 -21.16 -2.77 -10.64
CA ALA A 101 -22.36 -2.20 -11.25
C ALA A 101 -22.56 -2.67 -12.70
N GLN A 102 -21.49 -2.78 -13.49
CA GLN A 102 -21.55 -3.31 -14.86
C GLN A 102 -21.98 -4.78 -14.89
N ARG A 103 -21.46 -5.63 -13.99
CA ARG A 103 -21.91 -7.03 -13.88
C ARG A 103 -23.38 -7.14 -13.47
N ASP A 104 -23.82 -6.28 -12.57
CA ASP A 104 -25.22 -6.27 -12.13
C ASP A 104 -26.16 -5.78 -13.25
N GLN A 105 -25.74 -4.80 -14.06
CA GLN A 105 -26.47 -4.36 -15.26
C GLN A 105 -26.51 -5.43 -16.35
N GLU A 106 -25.39 -6.10 -16.65
CA GLU A 106 -25.35 -7.20 -17.63
C GLU A 106 -26.28 -8.36 -17.22
N LYS A 107 -26.39 -8.62 -15.91
CA LYS A 107 -27.32 -9.62 -15.37
C LYS A 107 -28.79 -9.18 -15.47
N SER A 108 -29.04 -7.88 -15.46
CA SER A 108 -30.38 -7.27 -15.55
C SER A 108 -30.87 -7.14 -17.00
N GLU A 109 -29.97 -6.91 -17.96
CA GLU A 109 -30.25 -6.79 -19.40
C GLU A 109 -30.38 -8.14 -20.11
N ARG A 110 -30.30 -9.25 -19.38
CA ARG A 110 -30.63 -10.59 -19.87
C ARG A 110 -32.06 -10.95 -19.41
N PRO A 111 -33.14 -10.43 -20.05
CA PRO A 111 -34.46 -10.97 -19.83
C PRO A 111 -34.46 -12.40 -20.37
N GLU A 112 -34.77 -13.33 -19.49
CA GLU A 112 -35.23 -14.69 -19.74
C GLU A 112 -35.03 -15.27 -21.16
N ARG A 113 -34.03 -16.14 -21.30
CA ARG A 113 -34.12 -17.31 -22.20
C ARG A 113 -33.90 -18.59 -21.42
N LEU A 114 -34.64 -18.72 -20.33
CA LEU A 114 -34.95 -19.99 -19.66
C LEU A 114 -36.44 -20.00 -19.31
N GLU A 115 -37.29 -19.44 -20.18
CA GLU A 115 -38.62 -20.00 -20.36
C GLU A 115 -38.49 -21.10 -21.41
N ASN A 116 -39.04 -22.27 -21.10
CA ASN A 116 -39.26 -23.43 -21.95
C ASN A 116 -38.20 -24.54 -21.94
N ASP A 117 -38.06 -25.20 -20.79
CA ASP A 117 -38.25 -26.65 -20.76
C ASP A 117 -38.89 -27.02 -19.42
N GLY A 118 -40.18 -27.37 -19.45
CA GLY A 118 -40.91 -27.82 -18.27
C GLY A 118 -40.26 -29.07 -17.65
N PRO A 119 -40.47 -29.35 -16.36
CA PRO A 119 -40.07 -30.64 -15.81
C PRO A 119 -40.94 -31.70 -16.47
N VAL A 120 -40.42 -32.37 -17.50
CA VAL A 120 -40.99 -33.64 -17.97
C VAL A 120 -40.87 -34.60 -16.79
N ILE A 121 -42.01 -34.80 -16.13
CA ILE A 121 -42.24 -35.87 -15.17
C ILE A 121 -42.16 -37.18 -15.96
N GLY A 122 -40.94 -37.66 -16.18
CA GLY A 122 -40.65 -38.99 -16.68
C GLY A 122 -40.41 -39.92 -15.50
N ILE A 123 -41.51 -40.48 -14.97
CA ILE A 123 -41.46 -41.59 -14.02
C ILE A 123 -40.97 -42.82 -14.78
N SER A 124 -39.75 -43.27 -14.47
CA SER A 124 -39.36 -44.67 -14.55
C SER A 124 -38.10 -44.89 -13.70
N ASP A 125 -38.30 -45.48 -12.52
CA ASP A 125 -37.30 -45.96 -11.56
C ASP A 125 -36.43 -47.11 -12.16
N PRO A 126 -35.52 -47.76 -11.39
CA PRO A 126 -34.10 -47.46 -11.28
C PRO A 126 -33.21 -48.68 -11.61
N VAL A 127 -31.90 -48.55 -11.36
CA VAL A 127 -30.84 -49.58 -11.22
C VAL A 127 -30.14 -50.09 -12.50
N ASP A 128 -28.88 -49.69 -12.67
CA ASP A 128 -27.84 -50.63 -13.13
C ASP A 128 -26.48 -50.30 -12.49
N LEU A 129 -25.90 -51.35 -11.92
CA LEU A 129 -24.65 -51.41 -11.17
C LEU A 129 -23.49 -51.56 -12.17
N GLY A 130 -22.51 -50.65 -12.20
CA GLY A 130 -21.40 -50.84 -13.16
C GLY A 130 -20.22 -49.88 -13.13
N GLY A 131 -19.51 -49.83 -12.00
CA GLY A 131 -18.04 -49.66 -11.89
C GLY A 131 -17.28 -48.59 -12.70
N ALA A 132 -16.74 -47.58 -12.00
CA ALA A 132 -15.36 -47.11 -12.21
C ALA A 132 -14.88 -46.18 -11.06
N LYS A 133 -14.18 -46.79 -10.09
CA LYS A 133 -12.93 -46.35 -9.45
C LYS A 133 -12.78 -44.85 -9.05
N GLN A 134 -12.99 -44.57 -7.76
CA GLN A 134 -12.52 -43.35 -7.09
C GLN A 134 -10.99 -43.32 -6.95
N PRO A 135 -10.36 -42.13 -6.97
CA PRO A 135 -9.13 -41.89 -6.21
C PRO A 135 -9.38 -40.93 -5.04
N ASP A 136 -8.81 -41.32 -3.89
CA ASP A 136 -8.84 -40.70 -2.57
C ASP A 136 -8.52 -39.19 -2.55
N LEU A 137 -9.30 -38.43 -1.77
CA LEU A 137 -8.88 -37.14 -1.23
C LEU A 137 -8.76 -37.26 0.29
N ASP A 138 -7.52 -37.45 0.73
CA ASP A 138 -7.09 -37.43 2.12
C ASP A 138 -7.51 -36.10 2.79
N THR A 139 -8.46 -36.17 3.70
CA THR A 139 -8.86 -35.07 4.58
C THR A 139 -7.99 -35.08 5.83
N ALA A 140 -6.92 -34.28 5.86
CA ALA A 140 -6.25 -33.93 7.12
C ALA A 140 -5.42 -32.64 7.02
N ASN A 141 -6.02 -31.49 7.37
CA ASN A 141 -5.27 -30.46 8.08
C ASN A 141 -6.19 -29.60 8.96
N LYS A 142 -6.37 -30.03 10.20
CA LYS A 142 -6.76 -29.17 11.31
C LYS A 142 -5.57 -28.26 11.62
N ASN A 143 -5.69 -26.97 11.35
CA ASN A 143 -5.01 -25.99 12.20
C ASN A 143 -5.91 -24.79 12.47
N SER A 144 -6.68 -24.95 13.53
CA SER A 144 -7.36 -23.90 14.30
C SER A 144 -6.32 -22.99 14.94
N SER A 145 -6.29 -21.71 14.57
CA SER A 145 -5.75 -20.62 15.39
C SER A 145 -6.31 -19.29 14.91
N LYS A 146 -7.41 -18.85 15.54
CA LYS A 146 -7.83 -17.44 15.61
C LYS A 146 -7.71 -16.98 17.07
N PRO A 147 -7.39 -15.69 17.30
CA PRO A 147 -6.80 -15.19 18.55
C PRO A 147 -7.84 -14.89 19.63
N GLU A 148 -7.48 -15.16 20.89
CA GLU A 148 -8.23 -14.79 22.08
C GLU A 148 -8.17 -13.27 22.33
N LEU A 149 -9.34 -12.71 22.62
CA LEU A 149 -9.59 -11.34 23.00
C LEU A 149 -9.29 -11.18 24.50
N VAL A 150 -8.26 -10.42 24.83
CA VAL A 150 -7.91 -10.08 26.22
C VAL A 150 -8.94 -9.09 26.77
N GLN A 151 -9.78 -9.53 27.70
CA GLN A 151 -10.54 -8.65 28.60
C GLN A 151 -9.76 -8.53 29.90
N ASN A 152 -9.11 -7.38 30.10
CA ASN A 152 -8.55 -6.98 31.39
C ASN A 152 -9.71 -6.51 32.28
N VAL A 153 -9.93 -7.20 33.40
CA VAL A 153 -10.72 -6.70 34.53
C VAL A 153 -9.80 -6.63 35.74
N GLU A 154 -9.79 -5.45 36.35
CA GLU A 154 -9.03 -5.02 37.52
C GLU A 154 -9.19 -5.95 38.73
N ASN A 155 -8.10 -6.09 39.50
CA ASN A 155 -8.04 -5.87 40.95
C ASN A 155 -6.59 -5.90 41.44
#